data_AF-F9Q1B3-F1
#
_entry.id   AF-F9Q1B3-F1
#
_cell.length_a   1.000
_cell.length_b   1.000
_cell.length_c   1.000
_cell.angle_alpha   90.00
_cell.angle_beta   90.00
_cell.angle_gamma   90.00
#
_symmetry.space_group_name_H-M   'P 1'
#
loop_
_entity.id
_entity.type
_entity.pdbx_description
1 polymer ?
#
loop_
_entity_poly.entity_id
_entity_poly.type
_entity_poly.pdbx_seq_one_letter_code
_entity_poly.pdbx_strand_id
1 'polypeptide(L)' 'MGTVGTRELKDMGIAEQVLADYEAREEYQEVEDYLVKDGPICGYLFRCLHCQKYQIWVDAD' A
#
# COMPACT_ATOMS: atom_id res chain seq x y z
N MET A 1 2.94 15.14 0.57
CA MET A 1 2.74 13.88 -0.16
C MET A 1 2.23 12.88 0.85
N GLY A 2 1.03 12.33 0.63
CA GLY A 2 0.34 11.55 1.66
C GLY A 2 0.88 10.14 1.73
N THR A 3 1.55 9.80 2.82
CA THR A 3 1.74 8.41 3.23
C THR A 3 0.37 7.85 3.59
N VAL A 4 0.17 6.57 3.29
CA VAL A 4 -1.00 5.80 3.69
C VAL A 4 -0.57 4.67 4.61
N GLY A 5 -1.36 4.44 5.64
CA GLY A 5 -1.33 3.22 6.44
C GLY A 5 -2.27 2.16 5.89
N THR A 6 -2.13 0.93 6.39
CA THR A 6 -3.14 -0.14 6.20
C THR A 6 -4.54 0.33 6.57
N ARG A 7 -4.64 1.17 7.60
CA ARG A 7 -5.89 1.69 8.13
C ARG A 7 -6.64 2.56 7.11
N GLU A 8 -5.96 3.48 6.43
CA GLU A 8 -6.56 4.29 5.36
C GLU A 8 -6.95 3.43 4.15
N LEU A 9 -6.14 2.44 3.78
CA LEU A 9 -6.47 1.53 2.68
C LEU A 9 -7.74 0.71 2.98
N LYS A 10 -7.91 0.28 4.24
CA LYS A 10 -9.09 -0.44 4.71
C LYS A 10 -10.31 0.46 4.75
N ASP A 11 -10.17 1.72 5.19
CA ASP A 11 -11.24 2.72 5.16
C ASP A 11 -11.74 3.00 3.73
N MET A 12 -10.83 3.01 2.76
CA MET A 12 -11.15 3.14 1.34
C MET A 12 -11.70 1.85 0.71
N GLY A 13 -11.65 0.70 1.39
CA GLY A 13 -12.09 -0.59 0.86
C GLY A 13 -11.22 -1.14 -0.26
N ILE A 14 -9.97 -0.65 -0.40
CA ILE A 14 -9.02 -1.08 -1.44
C ILE A 14 -7.82 -1.85 -0.88
N ALA A 15 -7.71 -1.99 0.44
CA ALA A 15 -6.59 -2.67 1.09
C ALA A 15 -6.31 -4.05 0.50
N GLU A 16 -7.26 -4.98 0.53
CA GLU A 16 -7.06 -6.34 0.01
C GLU A 16 -6.61 -6.35 -1.45
N GLN A 17 -7.24 -5.54 -2.32
CA GLN A 17 -6.92 -5.54 -3.74
C GLN A 17 -5.53 -4.97 -4.02
N VAL A 18 -5.15 -3.92 -3.29
CA VAL A 18 -3.88 -3.23 -3.47
C VAL A 18 -2.72 -4.01 -2.83
N LEU A 19 -2.96 -4.61 -1.67
CA LEU A 19 -2.00 -5.47 -0.97
C LEU A 19 -1.79 -6.77 -1.74
N ALA A 20 -2.84 -7.42 -2.25
CA ALA A 20 -2.68 -8.63 -3.06
C ALA A 20 -1.89 -8.36 -4.36
N ASP A 21 -2.12 -7.22 -5.02
CA ASP A 21 -1.34 -6.80 -6.21
C ASP A 21 0.13 -6.49 -5.86
N TYR A 22 0.40 -6.04 -4.63
CA TYR A 22 1.73 -5.79 -4.13
C TYR A 22 2.45 -7.08 -3.71
N GLU A 23 1.80 -7.96 -2.96
CA GLU A 23 2.33 -9.28 -2.58
C GLU A 23 2.62 -10.15 -3.79
N ALA A 24 1.84 -10.00 -4.87
CA ALA A 24 2.12 -10.65 -6.16
C ALA A 24 3.45 -10.23 -6.82
N ARG A 25 4.09 -9.16 -6.33
CA ARG A 25 5.42 -8.70 -6.78
C ARG A 25 6.56 -9.36 -6.01
N GLU A 26 6.25 -10.13 -4.97
CA GLU A 26 7.21 -10.84 -4.13
C GLU A 26 8.30 -9.95 -3.49
N GLU A 27 8.07 -8.64 -3.35
CA GLU A 27 9.04 -7.72 -2.72
C GLU A 27 9.02 -7.85 -1.20
N TYR A 28 7.86 -7.66 -0.58
CA TYR A 28 7.65 -7.80 0.86
C TYR A 28 6.34 -8.54 1.11
N GLN A 29 6.39 -9.56 1.96
CA GLN A 29 5.23 -10.32 2.41
C GLN A 29 4.70 -9.75 3.72
N GLU A 30 3.39 -9.87 3.95
CA GLU A 30 2.73 -9.46 5.21
C GLU A 30 2.89 -7.97 5.56
N VAL A 31 3.11 -7.10 4.56
CA VAL A 31 3.28 -5.66 4.79
C VAL A 31 2.07 -5.01 5.45
N GLU A 32 0.88 -5.62 5.35
CA GLU A 32 -0.35 -5.12 5.98
C GLU A 32 -0.18 -4.79 7.47
N ASP A 33 0.56 -5.61 8.23
CA ASP A 33 0.71 -5.41 9.68
C ASP A 33 1.74 -4.31 10.01
N TYR A 34 2.68 -4.06 9.09
CA TYR A 34 3.80 -3.13 9.27
C TYR A 34 3.54 -1.74 8.68
N LEU A 35 2.54 -1.61 7.82
CA LEU A 35 2.27 -0.39 7.06
C LEU A 35 1.63 0.68 7.95
N VAL A 36 2.48 1.53 8.54
CA VAL A 36 2.09 2.59 9.45
C VAL A 36 2.28 3.94 8.78
N LYS A 37 1.23 4.75 8.78
CA LYS A 37 1.30 6.13 8.33
C LYS A 37 2.32 6.90 9.18
N ASP A 38 3.27 7.57 8.53
CA ASP A 38 4.39 8.29 9.18
C ASP A 38 5.30 7.39 10.06
N GLY A 39 5.32 6.08 9.81
CA GLY A 39 6.22 5.12 10.46
C GLY A 39 7.49 4.81 9.66
N PRO A 40 8.37 3.94 10.19
CA PRO A 40 9.58 3.48 9.48
C PRO A 40 9.26 2.65 8.24
N ILE A 41 8.08 2.02 8.21
CA ILE A 41 7.52 1.34 7.05
C ILE A 41 6.24 2.07 6.68
N CYS A 42 6.27 2.80 5.57
CA CYS A 42 5.16 3.62 5.11
C CYS A 42 4.75 3.25 3.68
N GLY A 43 3.45 3.34 3.39
CA GLY A 43 2.95 3.09 2.04
C GLY A 43 2.70 4.37 1.27
N TYR A 44 2.97 4.32 -0.02
CA TYR A 44 2.62 5.36 -0.99
C TYR A 44 1.52 4.84 -1.91
N LEU A 45 0.31 5.35 -1.73
CA LEU A 45 -0.81 5.06 -2.61
C LEU A 45 -0.76 5.94 -3.86
N PHE A 46 -0.79 5.32 -5.03
CA PHE A 46 -0.96 6.03 -6.29
C PHE A 46 -1.94 5.29 -7.20
N ARG A 47 -2.57 6.04 -8.09
CA ARG A 47 -3.48 5.50 -9.09
C ARG A 47 -2.76 5.44 -10.42
N CYS A 48 -2.63 4.25 -10.99
CA CYS A 48 -2.07 4.08 -12.32
C CYS A 48 -2.95 4.78 -13.35
N LEU A 49 -2.38 5.67 -14.17
CA LEU A 49 -3.13 6.41 -15.19
C LEU A 49 -3.54 5.52 -16.38
N HIS A 50 -2.81 4.44 -16.63
CA HIS A 50 -3.10 3.49 -17.72
C HIS A 50 -4.23 2.52 -17.38
N CYS A 51 -4.17 1.90 -16.21
CA CYS A 51 -5.12 0.85 -15.80
C CYS A 51 -6.21 1.39 -14.86
N GLN A 52 -6.09 2.63 -14.40
CA GLN A 52 -6.94 3.26 -13.38
C GLN A 52 -7.01 2.52 -12.03
N LYS A 53 -6.20 1.48 -11.83
CA LYS A 53 -6.09 0.72 -10.58
C LYS A 53 -5.28 1.48 -9.54
N TYR A 54 -5.65 1.28 -8.28
CA TYR A 54 -4.84 1.70 -7.15
C TYR A 54 -3.68 0.74 -6.97
N GLN A 55 -2.50 1.28 -6.73
CA GLN A 55 -1.31 0.51 -6.38
C GLN A 55 -0.60 1.19 -5.22
N ILE A 56 0.08 0.37 -4.43
CA ILE A 56 0.87 0.82 -3.31
C ILE A 56 2.34 0.55 -3.58
N TRP A 57 3.18 1.42 -3.04
CA TRP A 57 4.60 1.19 -2.88
C TRP A 57 4.92 1.22 -1.40
N VAL A 58 5.61 0.22 -0.91
CA VAL A 58 6.08 0.18 0.47
C VAL A 58 7.51 0.70 0.48
N ASP A 59 7.74 1.69 1.32
CA ASP A 59 9.05 2.26 1.59
C ASP A 59 9.39 1.92 3.03
N ALA A 60 10.48 1.19 3.19
CA ALA A 60 11.03 0.80 4.49
C ALA A 60 12.42 1.44 4.59
N ASP A 61 12.56 2.42 5.47
CA ASP A 61 13.85 3.10 5.75
C ASP A 61 14.77 2.24 6.63
#